data_AF-A0A380YKC5-F1
#
_entry.id   AF-A0A380YKC5-F1
#
_cell.length_a   1.000
_cell.length_b   1.000
_cell.length_c   1.000
_cell.angle_alpha   90.00
_cell.angle_beta   90.00
_cell.angle_gamma   90.00
#
_symmetry.space_group_name_H-M   'P 1'
#
loop_
_entity.id
_entity.type
_entity.pdbx_description
1 polymer ?
#
loop_
_entity_poly.entity_id
_entity_poly.type
_entity_poly.pdbx_seq_one_letter_code
_entity_poly.pdbx_strand_id
1 'polypeptide(L)'
;MRKINEIFYSLQGEGFHTGTPAVFIRFSGCNLKCSFCDTQHEEGVLMSDEEILDAVGEYPATTVILTGGEPSLWIDREFVDRLHRIGKYVCIETNGTRALPDNIDWVTCSPKQGAKPVISRMDEVKVVYEGQDITVYELLPAGHFFLQPCSCSNVAETVACVMQHPKWRLSLQTHKLIDIR
;
A
#
# COMPACT_ATOMS: atom_id res chain seq x y z
N MET A 1 -1.71 -13.50 -16.74
CA MET A 1 -0.36 -13.60 -16.16
C MET A 1 0.00 -12.26 -15.56
N ARG A 2 0.52 -12.24 -14.33
CA ARG A 2 0.91 -11.06 -13.57
C ARG A 2 2.36 -11.25 -13.12
N LYS A 3 3.18 -10.19 -13.15
CA LYS A 3 4.57 -10.30 -12.71
C LYS A 3 4.64 -10.06 -11.20
N ILE A 4 4.92 -11.13 -10.47
CA ILE A 4 4.93 -11.18 -9.02
C ILE A 4 6.37 -11.19 -8.53
N ASN A 5 6.70 -10.23 -7.67
CA ASN A 5 7.98 -10.18 -6.98
C ASN A 5 8.00 -11.19 -5.83
N GLU A 6 6.98 -11.16 -4.97
CA GLU A 6 6.79 -12.12 -3.89
C GLU A 6 5.34 -12.21 -3.42
N ILE A 7 4.97 -13.33 -2.80
CA ILE A 7 3.75 -13.51 -2.02
C ILE A 7 4.16 -14.04 -0.65
N PHE A 8 3.70 -13.40 0.41
CA PHE A 8 4.05 -13.79 1.78
C PHE A 8 2.95 -13.45 2.77
N TYR A 9 2.96 -14.13 3.92
CA TYR A 9 2.01 -13.93 5.00
C TYR A 9 2.67 -13.25 6.20
N SER A 10 2.11 -12.14 6.66
CA SER A 10 2.64 -11.36 7.78
C SER A 10 1.54 -10.50 8.42
N LEU A 11 1.92 -9.49 9.21
CA LEU A 11 1.03 -8.44 9.70
C LEU A 11 1.17 -7.18 8.85
N GLN A 12 0.07 -6.49 8.54
CA GLN A 12 0.12 -5.12 8.04
C GLN A 12 0.90 -4.26 9.02
N GLY A 13 2.00 -3.69 8.57
CA GLY A 13 2.89 -2.92 9.41
C GLY A 13 2.58 -1.43 9.45
N GLU A 14 1.68 -0.94 8.59
CA GLU A 14 1.48 0.49 8.33
C GLU A 14 -0.01 0.88 8.28
N GLY A 15 -0.29 2.18 8.47
CA GLY A 15 -1.60 2.76 8.22
C GLY A 15 -2.71 2.28 9.16
N PHE A 16 -3.95 2.39 8.69
CA PHE A 16 -5.15 2.06 9.47
C PHE A 16 -5.20 0.61 9.96
N HIS A 17 -4.70 -0.31 9.14
CA HIS A 17 -4.77 -1.74 9.38
C HIS A 17 -3.55 -2.31 10.13
N THR A 18 -2.68 -1.46 10.69
CA THR A 18 -1.49 -1.90 11.43
C THR A 18 -1.82 -3.00 12.46
N GLY A 19 -1.09 -4.12 12.41
CA GLY A 19 -1.29 -5.31 13.25
C GLY A 19 -2.24 -6.38 12.68
N THR A 20 -2.87 -6.14 11.53
CA THR A 20 -3.82 -7.09 10.92
C THR A 20 -3.09 -8.19 10.16
N PRO A 21 -3.36 -9.49 10.39
CA PRO A 21 -2.80 -10.56 9.57
C PRO A 21 -3.26 -10.46 8.13
N ALA A 22 -2.32 -10.46 7.18
CA ALA A 22 -2.59 -10.28 5.76
C ALA A 22 -1.62 -11.07 4.88
N VAL A 23 -2.13 -11.57 3.75
CA VAL A 23 -1.28 -12.07 2.66
C VAL A 23 -0.94 -10.89 1.76
N PHE A 24 0.35 -10.64 1.59
CA PHE A 24 0.83 -9.61 0.68
C PHE A 24 1.10 -10.22 -0.69
N ILE A 25 0.57 -9.57 -1.73
CA ILE A 25 0.91 -9.87 -3.12
C ILE A 25 1.70 -8.67 -3.63
N ARG A 26 3.02 -8.83 -3.68
CA ARG A 26 3.93 -7.79 -4.16
C ARG A 26 4.17 -7.98 -5.66
N PHE A 27 3.66 -7.06 -6.47
CA PHE A 27 3.89 -7.05 -7.90
C PHE A 27 5.27 -6.46 -8.24
N SER A 28 5.78 -6.76 -9.43
CA SER A 28 7.04 -6.20 -9.94
C SER A 28 6.81 -4.92 -10.74
N GLY A 29 7.75 -3.99 -10.70
CA GLY A 29 7.78 -2.77 -11.53
C GLY A 29 6.96 -1.63 -10.94
N CYS A 30 7.46 -0.41 -11.14
CA CYS A 30 6.81 0.84 -10.72
C CYS A 30 6.90 1.84 -11.87
N ASN A 31 5.87 2.68 -12.02
CA ASN A 31 5.87 3.77 -13.00
C ASN A 31 6.56 5.04 -12.48
N LEU A 32 7.05 5.03 -11.23
CA LEU A 32 7.79 6.11 -10.59
C LEU A 32 9.18 5.64 -10.17
N LYS A 33 10.11 6.60 -10.01
CA LYS A 33 11.47 6.37 -9.49
C LYS A 33 11.71 7.29 -8.29
N CYS A 34 11.18 6.90 -7.14
CA CYS A 34 11.34 7.68 -5.90
C CYS A 34 12.74 7.48 -5.32
N SER A 35 13.40 8.55 -4.90
CA SER A 35 14.75 8.52 -4.30
C SER A 35 14.80 7.75 -2.97
N PHE A 36 13.68 7.67 -2.27
CA PHE A 36 13.54 7.00 -0.97
C PHE A 36 12.98 5.58 -1.07
N CYS A 37 12.78 5.04 -2.27
CA CYS A 37 12.21 3.70 -2.43
C CYS A 37 13.15 2.67 -1.80
N ASP A 38 12.66 1.96 -0.78
CA ASP A 38 13.41 0.97 -0.02
C ASP A 38 13.25 -0.46 -0.56
N THR A 39 12.35 -0.64 -1.53
CA THR A 39 12.00 -1.95 -2.09
C THR A 39 12.51 -2.07 -3.53
N GLN A 40 13.20 -3.17 -3.84
CA GLN A 40 13.57 -3.54 -5.20
C GLN A 40 12.38 -4.19 -5.89
N HIS A 41 11.98 -3.65 -7.04
CA HIS A 41 10.76 -4.07 -7.73
C HIS A 41 11.04 -4.61 -9.14
N GLU A 42 12.28 -4.61 -9.62
CA GLU A 42 12.57 -5.00 -11.01
C GLU A 42 12.40 -6.50 -11.27
N GLU A 43 12.71 -7.32 -10.26
CA GLU A 43 12.67 -8.78 -10.32
C GLU A 43 11.26 -9.33 -10.08
N GLY A 44 10.98 -10.51 -10.63
CA GLY A 44 9.76 -11.27 -10.38
C GLY A 44 9.44 -12.28 -11.47
N VAL A 45 8.53 -13.19 -11.14
CA VAL A 45 8.08 -14.30 -12.00
C VAL A 45 6.68 -14.03 -12.55
N LEU A 46 6.41 -14.50 -13.77
CA LEU A 46 5.06 -14.45 -14.31
C LEU A 46 4.25 -15.59 -13.69
N MET A 47 3.18 -15.23 -12.98
CA MET A 47 2.21 -16.17 -12.42
C MET A 47 0.86 -15.97 -13.08
N SER A 48 0.13 -17.05 -13.29
CA SER A 48 -1.29 -17.06 -13.62
C SER A 48 -2.12 -16.67 -12.40
N ASP A 49 -3.36 -16.28 -12.64
CA ASP A 49 -4.27 -15.93 -11.56
C ASP A 49 -4.56 -17.14 -10.65
N GLU A 50 -4.59 -18.37 -11.17
CA GLU A 50 -4.77 -19.58 -10.35
C GLU A 50 -3.56 -19.81 -9.43
N GLU A 51 -2.34 -19.72 -9.94
CA GLU A 51 -1.13 -19.89 -9.12
C GLU A 51 -1.08 -18.85 -7.98
N ILE A 52 -1.56 -17.63 -8.23
CA ILE A 52 -1.63 -16.59 -7.20
C ILE A 52 -2.71 -16.91 -6.17
N LEU A 53 -3.90 -17.35 -6.61
CA LEU A 53 -5.01 -17.69 -5.72
C LEU A 53 -4.70 -18.90 -4.85
N ASP A 54 -4.04 -19.92 -5.41
CA ASP A 54 -3.57 -21.09 -4.69
C ASP A 54 -2.59 -20.68 -3.59
N ALA A 55 -1.56 -19.88 -3.92
CA ALA A 55 -0.58 -19.37 -2.94
C ALA A 55 -1.22 -18.50 -1.84
N VAL A 56 -2.22 -17.70 -2.20
CA VAL A 56 -2.99 -16.89 -1.23
C VAL A 56 -3.92 -17.75 -0.36
N GLY A 57 -4.41 -18.87 -0.91
CA GLY A 57 -5.28 -19.84 -0.25
C GLY A 57 -4.57 -20.68 0.81
N GLU A 58 -3.23 -20.80 0.75
CA GLU A 58 -2.43 -21.52 1.76
C GLU A 58 -2.49 -20.89 3.15
N TYR A 59 -2.84 -19.61 3.24
CA TYR A 59 -2.80 -18.84 4.48
C TYR A 59 -4.19 -18.54 5.05
N PRO A 60 -4.33 -18.53 6.39
CA PRO A 60 -5.62 -18.37 7.06
C PRO A 60 -6.14 -16.92 7.04
N ALA A 61 -5.32 -15.94 6.68
CA ALA A 61 -5.76 -14.54 6.66
C ALA A 61 -6.87 -14.29 5.64
N THR A 62 -7.90 -13.57 6.08
CA THR A 62 -8.95 -13.05 5.21
C THR A 62 -8.46 -11.84 4.43
N THR A 63 -7.54 -11.04 4.98
CA THR A 63 -7.05 -9.83 4.33
C THR A 63 -5.95 -10.15 3.32
N VAL A 64 -6.05 -9.56 2.13
CA VAL A 64 -5.00 -9.56 1.10
C VAL A 64 -4.60 -8.12 0.82
N ILE A 65 -3.29 -7.85 0.76
CA ILE A 65 -2.74 -6.54 0.42
C ILE A 65 -2.04 -6.61 -0.92
N LEU A 66 -2.61 -5.94 -1.92
CA LEU A 66 -2.03 -5.75 -3.23
C LEU A 66 -1.03 -4.58 -3.16
N THR A 67 0.25 -4.82 -3.47
CA THR A 67 1.32 -3.84 -3.29
C THR A 67 2.47 -4.01 -4.30
N GLY A 68 3.48 -3.14 -4.26
CA GLY A 68 4.79 -3.26 -4.92
C GLY A 68 4.80 -3.18 -6.45
N GLY A 69 5.91 -2.81 -7.08
CA GLY A 69 6.15 -1.38 -7.19
C GLY A 69 4.83 -0.63 -7.27
N GLU A 70 4.24 -0.44 -8.45
CA GLU A 70 2.86 0.06 -8.55
C GLU A 70 1.88 -1.07 -8.93
N PRO A 71 1.01 -1.54 -8.01
CA PRO A 71 0.12 -2.67 -8.28
C PRO A 71 -0.90 -2.40 -9.40
N SER A 72 -1.32 -1.16 -9.61
CA SER A 72 -2.26 -0.78 -10.69
C SER A 72 -1.71 -0.98 -12.11
N LEU A 73 -0.44 -1.40 -12.24
CA LEU A 73 0.12 -1.88 -13.51
C LEU A 73 -0.35 -3.30 -13.86
N TRP A 74 -0.77 -4.09 -12.87
CA TRP A 74 -0.96 -5.53 -13.00
C TRP A 74 -2.34 -6.02 -12.61
N ILE A 75 -3.17 -5.20 -11.97
CA ILE A 75 -4.48 -5.61 -11.45
C ILE A 75 -5.62 -5.12 -12.33
N ASP A 76 -6.71 -5.86 -12.31
CA ASP A 76 -7.97 -5.56 -12.98
C ASP A 76 -9.14 -6.02 -12.10
N ARG A 77 -10.37 -5.68 -12.52
CA ARG A 77 -11.59 -6.01 -11.78
C ARG A 77 -11.80 -7.51 -11.62
N GLU A 78 -11.46 -8.29 -12.65
CA GLU A 78 -11.66 -9.76 -12.66
C GLU A 78 -10.81 -10.43 -11.59
N PHE A 79 -9.56 -10.02 -11.42
CA PHE A 79 -8.66 -10.55 -10.40
C PHE A 79 -9.14 -10.26 -8.98
N VAL A 80 -9.61 -9.02 -8.74
CA VAL A 80 -10.18 -8.64 -7.45
C VAL A 80 -11.43 -9.48 -7.15
N ASP A 81 -12.31 -9.67 -8.15
CA ASP A 81 -13.49 -10.54 -8.01
C ASP A 81 -13.10 -12.00 -7.68
N ARG A 82 -11.97 -12.50 -8.21
CA ARG A 82 -11.48 -13.85 -7.90
C ARG A 82 -10.96 -13.99 -6.48
N LEU A 83 -10.24 -12.99 -5.96
CA LEU A 83 -9.82 -12.94 -4.56
C LEU A 83 -11.04 -12.90 -3.63
N HIS A 84 -12.07 -12.13 -3.98
CA HIS A 84 -13.33 -12.11 -3.24
C HIS A 84 -14.03 -13.46 -3.21
N ARG A 85 -14.06 -14.20 -4.33
CA ARG A 85 -14.69 -15.54 -4.41
C ARG A 85 -14.05 -16.56 -3.46
N ILE A 86 -12.76 -16.43 -3.18
CA ILE A 86 -12.06 -17.26 -2.18
C ILE A 86 -12.12 -16.67 -0.75
N GLY A 87 -13.04 -15.72 -0.51
CA GLY A 87 -13.37 -15.17 0.80
C GLY A 87 -12.41 -14.10 1.31
N LYS A 88 -11.60 -13.48 0.43
CA LYS A 88 -10.63 -12.47 0.85
C LYS A 88 -11.23 -11.05 0.85
N TYR A 89 -10.75 -10.23 1.77
CA TYR A 89 -10.94 -8.78 1.82
C TYR A 89 -9.71 -8.11 1.19
N VAL A 90 -9.91 -7.35 0.11
CA VAL A 90 -8.84 -6.87 -0.76
C VAL A 90 -8.50 -5.41 -0.47
N CYS A 91 -7.30 -5.20 0.05
CA CYS A 91 -6.68 -3.91 0.24
C CYS A 91 -5.66 -3.63 -0.88
N ILE A 92 -5.43 -2.36 -1.21
CA ILE A 92 -4.34 -1.94 -2.10
C ILE A 92 -3.52 -0.80 -1.50
N GLU A 93 -2.21 -0.86 -1.74
CA GLU A 93 -1.25 0.21 -1.47
C GLU A 93 -0.75 0.76 -2.83
N THR A 94 -1.12 1.99 -3.18
CA THR A 94 -0.86 2.58 -4.50
C THR A 94 -0.28 4.00 -4.42
N ASN A 95 0.49 4.40 -5.42
CA ASN A 95 0.90 5.79 -5.60
C ASN A 95 -0.21 6.69 -6.18
N GLY A 96 -1.34 6.10 -6.59
CA GLY A 96 -2.54 6.81 -7.03
C GLY A 96 -2.49 7.39 -8.45
N THR A 97 -1.44 7.14 -9.22
CA THR A 97 -1.24 7.74 -10.55
C THR A 97 -1.96 7.02 -11.70
N ARG A 98 -2.66 5.92 -11.41
CA ARG A 98 -3.47 5.17 -12.39
C ARG A 98 -4.81 4.80 -11.80
N ALA A 99 -5.79 4.59 -12.68
CA ALA A 99 -7.11 4.13 -12.28
C ALA A 99 -7.05 2.76 -11.58
N LEU A 100 -7.98 2.53 -10.66
CA LEU A 100 -8.12 1.30 -9.91
C LEU A 100 -9.46 0.64 -10.23
N PRO A 101 -9.55 -0.70 -10.13
CA PRO A 101 -10.82 -1.39 -10.04
C PRO A 101 -11.70 -0.82 -8.91
N ASP A 102 -13.00 -0.68 -9.18
CA ASP A 102 -13.98 -0.11 -8.24
C ASP A 102 -14.38 -1.06 -7.11
N ASN A 103 -14.10 -2.35 -7.29
CA ASN A 103 -14.40 -3.43 -6.35
C ASN A 103 -13.28 -3.69 -5.32
N ILE A 104 -12.27 -2.85 -5.21
CA ILE A 104 -11.29 -2.96 -4.11
C ILE A 104 -11.94 -2.52 -2.80
N ASP A 105 -11.77 -3.27 -1.72
CA ASP A 105 -12.45 -2.97 -0.46
C ASP A 105 -11.81 -1.79 0.27
N TRP A 106 -10.48 -1.73 0.32
CA TRP A 106 -9.72 -0.66 0.97
C TRP A 106 -8.60 -0.10 0.10
N VAL A 107 -8.61 1.21 -0.13
CA VAL A 107 -7.62 1.92 -0.94
C VAL A 107 -6.76 2.82 -0.07
N THR A 108 -5.50 2.44 0.10
CA THR A 108 -4.45 3.29 0.66
C THR A 108 -3.68 3.97 -0.46
N CYS A 109 -3.85 5.29 -0.59
CA CYS A 109 -3.11 6.13 -1.50
C CYS A 109 -1.92 6.76 -0.80
N SER A 110 -0.72 6.48 -1.26
CA SER A 110 0.50 7.15 -0.83
C SER A 110 0.99 8.07 -1.94
N PRO A 111 0.50 9.33 -2.02
CA PRO A 111 0.92 10.26 -3.06
C PRO A 111 2.43 10.56 -2.95
N LYS A 112 3.07 10.74 -4.10
CA LYS A 112 4.51 11.00 -4.20
C LYS A 112 4.74 12.43 -4.67
N GLN A 113 5.75 13.12 -4.15
CA GLN A 113 6.06 14.47 -4.59
C GLN A 113 6.27 14.52 -6.12
N GLY A 114 5.67 15.52 -6.76
CA GLY A 114 5.70 15.67 -8.22
C GLY A 114 4.75 14.75 -9.00
N ALA A 115 4.07 13.82 -8.34
CA ALA A 115 3.04 12.97 -8.95
C ALA A 115 1.65 13.37 -8.46
N LYS A 116 0.70 13.57 -9.38
CA LYS A 116 -0.68 13.91 -9.05
C LYS A 116 -1.53 12.64 -9.02
N PRO A 117 -2.19 12.29 -7.90
CA PRO A 117 -3.16 11.21 -7.88
C PRO A 117 -4.31 11.48 -8.85
N VAL A 118 -4.72 10.46 -9.60
CA VAL A 118 -5.84 10.51 -10.56
C VAL A 118 -7.04 9.68 -10.10
N ILE A 119 -6.89 8.92 -9.02
CA ILE A 119 -7.96 8.12 -8.42
C ILE A 119 -8.96 9.01 -7.69
N SER A 120 -10.25 8.69 -7.83
CA SER A 120 -11.36 9.45 -7.24
C SER A 120 -11.80 8.93 -5.87
N ARG A 121 -11.43 7.70 -5.53
CA ARG A 121 -11.73 7.05 -4.25
C ARG A 121 -10.44 6.62 -3.56
N MET A 122 -10.35 6.93 -2.27
CA MET A 122 -9.32 6.46 -1.35
C MET A 122 -9.92 6.43 0.05
N ASP A 123 -9.68 5.37 0.81
CA ASP A 123 -10.13 5.28 2.20
C ASP A 123 -9.07 5.90 3.13
N GLU A 124 -7.80 5.73 2.76
CA GLU A 124 -6.63 6.18 3.48
C GLU A 124 -5.66 6.97 2.59
N VAL A 125 -5.19 8.12 3.06
CA VAL A 125 -4.01 8.81 2.54
C VAL A 125 -2.86 8.63 3.51
N LYS A 126 -1.75 8.03 3.04
CA LYS A 126 -0.55 7.75 3.84
C LYS A 126 0.68 8.37 3.18
N VAL A 127 1.10 9.52 3.69
CA VAL A 127 2.19 10.31 3.10
C VAL A 127 3.51 9.97 3.79
N VAL A 128 4.54 9.63 3.01
CA VAL A 128 5.91 9.56 3.52
C VAL A 128 6.42 11.00 3.72
N TYR A 129 6.85 11.32 4.93
CA TYR A 129 7.32 12.65 5.29
C TYR A 129 8.80 12.81 4.98
N GLU A 130 9.11 13.84 4.22
CA GLU A 130 10.44 14.28 3.80
C GLU A 130 10.69 15.75 4.22
N GLY A 131 9.78 16.35 5.02
CA GLY A 131 9.81 17.77 5.40
C GLY A 131 8.95 18.70 4.53
N GLN A 132 8.15 18.15 3.62
CA GLN A 132 7.27 18.89 2.73
C GLN A 132 5.99 19.41 3.41
N ASP A 133 5.34 20.39 2.79
CA ASP A 133 3.99 20.83 3.20
C ASP A 133 2.97 19.70 3.00
N ILE A 134 2.30 19.31 4.08
CA ILE A 134 1.32 18.22 4.08
C ILE A 134 -0.10 18.71 3.83
N THR A 135 -0.36 20.02 3.97
CA THR A 135 -1.71 20.58 3.87
C THR A 135 -2.30 20.43 2.46
N VAL A 136 -1.44 20.37 1.44
CA VAL A 136 -1.83 20.10 0.04
C VAL A 136 -2.54 18.75 -0.14
N TYR A 137 -2.24 17.77 0.72
CA TYR A 137 -2.87 16.44 0.65
C TYR A 137 -4.20 16.39 1.38
N GLU A 138 -4.51 17.36 2.26
CA GLU A 138 -5.74 17.38 3.04
C GLU A 138 -7.00 17.57 2.18
N LEU A 139 -6.83 18.03 0.95
CA LEU A 139 -7.88 18.18 -0.06
C LEU A 139 -8.24 16.86 -0.76
N LEU A 140 -7.45 15.81 -0.55
CA LEU A 140 -7.74 14.49 -1.10
C LEU A 140 -8.98 13.88 -0.42
N PRO A 141 -9.83 13.14 -1.17
CA PRO A 141 -11.09 12.62 -0.67
C PRO A 141 -10.90 11.33 0.14
N ALA A 142 -10.19 11.41 1.27
CA ALA A 142 -9.92 10.28 2.17
C ALA A 142 -10.60 10.44 3.54
N GLY A 143 -10.99 9.32 4.15
CA GLY A 143 -11.50 9.29 5.53
C GLY A 143 -10.39 9.32 6.58
N HIS A 144 -9.18 8.88 6.21
CA HIS A 144 -8.05 8.72 7.11
C HIS A 144 -6.78 9.34 6.53
N PHE A 145 -6.06 10.10 7.36
CA PHE A 145 -4.79 10.75 7.00
C PHE A 145 -3.68 10.28 7.93
N PHE A 146 -2.62 9.74 7.35
CA PHE A 146 -1.45 9.26 8.05
C PHE A 146 -0.18 9.89 7.52
N LEU A 147 0.69 10.28 8.43
CA LEU A 147 2.03 10.73 8.13
C LEU A 147 3.02 9.67 8.60
N GLN A 148 3.90 9.24 7.69
CA GLN A 148 4.83 8.15 7.90
C GLN A 148 6.28 8.64 7.79
N PRO A 149 7.16 8.34 8.75
CA PRO A 149 8.57 8.65 8.61
C PRO A 149 9.21 7.84 7.48
N CYS A 150 10.17 8.42 6.78
CA CYS A 150 10.93 7.75 5.74
C CYS A 150 11.83 6.67 6.34
N SER A 151 11.47 5.39 6.18
CA SER A 151 12.25 4.26 6.72
C SER A 151 12.61 4.39 8.20
N CYS A 152 11.71 4.97 9.00
CA CYS A 152 11.92 5.26 10.42
C CYS A 152 13.12 6.18 10.73
N SER A 153 13.65 6.92 9.75
CA SER A 153 14.83 7.78 9.94
C SER A 153 14.51 9.15 10.56
N ASN A 154 13.34 9.71 10.29
CA ASN A 154 12.91 11.06 10.70
C ASN A 154 11.66 11.01 11.60
N VAL A 155 11.64 10.09 12.56
CA VAL A 155 10.48 9.86 13.44
C VAL A 155 10.16 11.11 14.26
N ALA A 156 11.17 11.77 14.84
CA ALA A 156 10.97 12.93 15.70
C ALA A 156 10.33 14.11 14.95
N GLU A 157 10.80 14.39 13.74
CA GLU A 157 10.27 15.43 12.86
C GLU A 157 8.84 15.12 12.41
N THR A 158 8.58 13.85 12.08
CA THR A 158 7.25 13.38 11.69
C THR A 158 6.26 13.54 12.85
N VAL A 159 6.64 13.17 14.07
CA VAL A 159 5.83 13.34 15.27
C VAL A 159 5.55 14.82 15.53
N ALA A 160 6.57 15.68 15.46
CA ALA A 160 6.40 17.11 15.64
C ALA A 160 5.41 17.71 14.63
N CYS A 161 5.47 17.27 13.37
CA CYS A 161 4.52 17.68 12.33
C CYS A 161 3.09 17.20 12.64
N VAL A 162 2.89 15.91 12.95
CA VAL A 162 1.56 15.37 13.32
C VAL A 162 0.95 16.12 14.50
N MET A 163 1.76 16.46 15.52
CA MET A 163 1.29 17.22 16.69
C MET A 163 0.77 18.63 16.35
N GLN A 164 1.24 19.23 15.25
CA GLN A 164 0.76 20.52 14.76
C GLN A 164 -0.46 20.39 13.84
N HIS A 165 -0.74 19.20 13.31
CA HIS A 165 -1.78 18.93 12.32
C HIS A 165 -2.67 17.75 12.76
N PRO A 166 -3.59 17.93 13.73
CA PRO A 166 -4.33 16.83 14.38
C PRO A 166 -5.33 16.08 13.49
N LYS A 167 -5.54 16.52 12.24
CA LYS A 167 -6.21 15.71 11.20
C LYS A 167 -5.40 14.46 10.86
N TRP A 168 -4.09 14.53 11.00
CA TRP A 168 -3.15 13.47 10.69
C TRP A 168 -2.89 12.58 11.90
N ARG A 169 -2.59 11.31 11.62
CA ARG A 169 -2.11 10.33 12.60
C ARG A 169 -0.72 9.84 12.20
N LEU A 170 0.09 9.44 13.17
CA LEU A 170 1.37 8.81 12.87
C LEU A 170 1.15 7.39 12.34
N SER A 171 1.77 7.05 11.21
CA SER A 171 1.91 5.66 10.73
C SER A 171 3.37 5.26 10.86
N LEU A 172 3.67 4.31 11.75
CA LEU A 172 5.01 3.74 11.83
C LEU A 172 5.11 2.53 10.90
N GLN A 173 6.32 2.22 10.44
CA GLN A 173 6.60 0.95 9.75
C GLN A 173 6.89 -0.12 10.80
N THR A 174 5.85 -0.57 11.51
CA THR A 174 5.99 -1.42 12.70
C THR A 174 6.65 -2.76 12.41
N HIS A 175 6.50 -3.29 11.20
CA HIS A 175 7.18 -4.50 10.73
C HIS A 175 8.71 -4.41 10.87
N LYS A 176 9.31 -3.22 10.62
CA LYS A 176 10.74 -2.95 10.81
C LYS A 176 11.15 -2.94 12.29
N LEU A 177 10.22 -2.65 13.20
CA LEU A 177 10.49 -2.58 14.65
C LEU A 177 10.40 -3.94 15.33
N ILE A 178 9.56 -4.83 14.81
CA ILE A 178 9.31 -6.16 15.38
C ILE A 178 9.96 -7.30 14.56
N ASP A 179 10.79 -6.94 13.59
CA ASP A 179 11.59 -7.85 12.75
C ASP A 179 10.74 -8.90 12.02
N ILE A 180 9.65 -8.44 11.40
CA ILE A 180 8.82 -9.23 10.48
C ILE A 180 8.80 -8.59 9.10
N ARG A 181 8.37 -9.37 8.10
CA ARG A 181 8.19 -8.89 6.73
C ARG A 181 6.98 -7.98 6.58
#